data_AF-A0A8J8KFM6-F1
#
_entry.id   AF-A0A8J8KFM6-F1
#
_cell.length_a   1.000
_cell.length_b   1.000
_cell.length_c   1.000
_cell.angle_alpha   90.00
_cell.angle_beta   90.00
_cell.angle_gamma   90.00
#
_symmetry.space_group_name_H-M   'P 1'
#
loop_
_entity.id
_entity.type
_entity.pdbx_description
1 polymer ?
#
loop_
_entity_poly.entity_id
_entity_poly.type
_entity_poly.pdbx_seq_one_letter_code
_entity_poly.pdbx_strand_id
1 'polypeptide(L)'
;PQPPAQPQPPAQQPPTRSAAEEAARRHALGMDPATGRFRPAEAETARRVEELLGIELERSANPDVDWVDPATGLTYDAVGNFDARYFDRQWPNLQTRIIDHLAKADRVPIDVARFTSAQIATVQKFLADNSLGPRAFLVGI
;
A
#
# COMPACT_ATOMS: atom_id res chain seq x y z
N PRO A 1 -21.50 -6.96 -41.63
CA PRO A 1 -20.19 -7.66 -41.51
C PRO A 1 -19.20 -6.82 -40.70
N GLN A 2 -18.88 -7.24 -39.48
CA GLN A 2 -17.82 -6.62 -38.68
C GLN A 2 -16.45 -7.14 -39.17
N PRO A 3 -15.40 -6.30 -39.22
CA PRO A 3 -14.06 -6.77 -39.53
C PRO A 3 -13.53 -7.67 -38.40
N PRO A 4 -12.63 -8.63 -38.69
CA PRO A 4 -12.09 -9.54 -37.70
C PRO A 4 -11.31 -8.77 -36.62
N ALA A 5 -11.55 -9.15 -35.36
CA ALA A 5 -10.79 -8.65 -34.22
C ALA A 5 -9.31 -8.92 -34.42
N GLN A 6 -8.49 -7.86 -34.35
CA GLN A 6 -7.04 -8.00 -34.34
C GLN A 6 -6.62 -8.72 -33.06
N PRO A 7 -5.61 -9.61 -33.10
CA PRO A 7 -5.08 -10.22 -31.89
C PRO A 7 -4.53 -9.12 -30.98
N GLN A 8 -5.04 -9.05 -29.75
CA GLN A 8 -4.40 -8.24 -28.71
C GLN A 8 -2.99 -8.77 -28.49
N PRO A 9 -1.96 -7.90 -28.40
CA PRO A 9 -0.62 -8.35 -28.06
C PRO A 9 -0.66 -9.06 -26.70
N PRO A 10 0.15 -10.12 -26.49
CA PRO A 10 0.17 -10.81 -25.21
C PRO A 10 0.47 -9.79 -24.12
N ALA A 11 -0.30 -9.83 -23.04
CA ALA A 11 0.01 -9.12 -21.81
C ALA A 11 1.49 -9.38 -21.52
N GLN A 12 2.30 -8.33 -21.46
CA GLN A 12 3.72 -8.45 -21.19
C GLN A 12 3.85 -9.14 -19.84
N GLN A 13 4.27 -10.40 -19.85
CA GLN A 13 4.70 -11.06 -18.63
C GLN A 13 5.78 -10.16 -18.02
N PRO A 14 5.71 -9.83 -16.72
CA PRO A 14 6.79 -9.06 -16.11
C PRO A 14 8.10 -9.77 -16.43
N PRO A 15 9.17 -9.03 -16.79
CA PRO A 15 10.45 -9.65 -17.09
C PRO A 15 10.80 -10.58 -15.93
N THR A 16 11.17 -11.83 -16.22
CA THR A 16 11.61 -12.78 -15.19
C THR A 16 12.86 -12.24 -14.53
N ARG A 17 12.68 -11.44 -13.48
CA ARG A 17 13.75 -10.93 -12.62
C ARG A 17 14.41 -12.13 -11.94
N SER A 18 15.73 -12.10 -11.83
CA SER A 18 16.43 -13.02 -10.94
C SER A 18 15.99 -12.82 -9.48
N ALA A 19 16.21 -13.83 -8.64
CA ALA A 19 15.92 -13.71 -7.21
C ALA A 19 16.66 -12.53 -6.54
N ALA A 20 17.86 -12.19 -7.02
CA ALA A 20 18.63 -11.06 -6.52
C ALA A 20 18.01 -9.72 -6.92
N GLU A 21 17.56 -9.59 -8.18
CA GLU A 21 16.87 -8.39 -8.66
C GLU A 21 15.54 -8.17 -7.93
N GLU A 22 14.77 -9.24 -7.70
CA GLU A 22 13.52 -9.14 -6.94
C GLU A 22 13.78 -8.80 -5.46
N ALA A 23 14.83 -9.35 -4.85
CA ALA A 23 15.22 -8.98 -3.49
C ALA A 23 15.63 -7.50 -3.40
N ALA A 24 16.37 -6.99 -4.39
CA ALA A 24 16.76 -5.59 -4.46
C ALA A 24 15.55 -4.65 -4.64
N ARG A 25 14.60 -5.01 -5.52
CA ARG A 25 13.35 -4.27 -5.72
C ARG A 25 12.53 -4.18 -4.43
N ARG A 26 12.33 -5.32 -3.75
CA ARG A 26 11.62 -5.37 -2.47
C ARG A 26 12.31 -4.56 -1.38
N HIS A 27 13.64 -4.56 -1.36
CA HIS A 27 14.40 -3.72 -0.43
C HIS A 27 14.19 -2.23 -0.74
N ALA A 28 14.13 -1.83 -2.02
CA ALA A 28 13.90 -0.46 -2.42
C ALA A 28 12.54 0.09 -1.94
N LEU A 29 11.51 -0.76 -1.78
CA LEU A 29 10.19 -0.35 -1.26
C LEU A 29 10.24 0.29 0.13
N GLY A 30 11.23 -0.09 0.96
CA GLY A 30 11.42 0.49 2.29
C GLY A 30 12.48 1.58 2.34
N MET A 31 13.10 1.96 1.22
CA MET A 31 14.10 3.03 1.24
C MET A 31 13.41 4.37 1.24
N ASP A 32 13.58 5.15 2.30
CA ASP A 32 13.14 6.53 2.37
C ASP A 32 14.10 7.41 1.55
N PRO A 33 13.66 8.00 0.42
CA PRO A 33 14.54 8.80 -0.42
C PRO A 33 14.97 10.12 0.24
N ALA A 34 14.18 10.65 1.18
CA ALA A 34 14.48 11.91 1.85
C ALA A 34 15.58 11.74 2.91
N THR A 35 15.61 10.60 3.59
CA THR A 35 16.60 10.33 4.65
C THR A 35 17.70 9.34 4.25
N GLY A 36 17.52 8.62 3.14
CA GLY A 36 18.39 7.53 2.70
C GLY A 36 18.35 6.31 3.61
N ARG A 37 17.37 6.23 4.54
CA ARG A 37 17.28 5.16 5.54
C ARG A 37 16.27 4.10 5.13
N PHE A 38 16.60 2.85 5.43
CA PHE A 38 15.66 1.75 5.28
C PHE A 38 14.63 1.77 6.42
N ARG A 39 13.35 1.63 6.06
CA ARG A 39 12.19 1.57 6.94
C ARG A 39 11.55 0.19 6.80
N PRO A 40 11.87 -0.75 7.71
CA PRO A 40 11.36 -2.12 7.63
C PRO A 40 9.84 -2.20 7.60
N ALA A 41 9.17 -1.36 8.39
CA ALA A 41 7.71 -1.33 8.46
C ALA A 41 7.07 -0.94 7.12
N GLU A 42 7.63 0.03 6.39
CA GLU A 42 7.16 0.43 5.06
C GLU A 42 7.40 -0.69 4.04
N ALA A 43 8.56 -1.35 4.06
CA ALA A 43 8.85 -2.48 3.17
C ALA A 43 7.87 -3.65 3.38
N GLU A 44 7.56 -3.99 4.64
CA GLU A 44 6.59 -5.03 4.96
C GLU A 44 5.18 -4.67 4.49
N THR A 45 4.75 -3.43 4.76
CA THR A 45 3.44 -2.94 4.32
C THR A 45 3.31 -2.99 2.80
N ALA A 46 4.31 -2.48 2.07
CA ALA A 46 4.32 -2.49 0.61
C ALA A 46 4.14 -3.90 0.05
N ARG A 47 4.85 -4.88 0.62
CA ARG A 47 4.71 -6.29 0.21
C ARG A 47 3.30 -6.83 0.44
N ARG A 48 2.66 -6.51 1.58
CA ARG A 48 1.28 -6.92 1.84
C ARG A 48 0.30 -6.29 0.85
N VAL A 49 0.56 -5.05 0.41
CA VAL A 49 -0.24 -4.38 -0.63
C VAL A 49 -0.08 -5.10 -1.97
N GLU A 50 1.15 -5.39 -2.39
CA GLU A 50 1.44 -6.14 -3.61
C GLU A 50 0.76 -7.52 -3.61
N GLU A 51 0.88 -8.26 -2.51
CA GLU A 51 0.28 -9.58 -2.33
C GLU A 51 -1.26 -9.51 -2.35
N LEU A 52 -1.87 -8.52 -1.71
CA LEU A 52 -3.33 -8.36 -1.66
C LEU A 52 -3.92 -7.97 -3.02
N LEU A 53 -3.27 -7.06 -3.74
CA LEU A 53 -3.81 -6.47 -4.97
C LEU A 53 -3.30 -7.15 -6.24
N GLY A 54 -2.26 -7.98 -6.16
CA GLY A 54 -1.61 -8.58 -7.31
C GLY A 54 -0.90 -7.55 -8.20
N ILE A 55 -0.32 -6.51 -7.58
CA ILE A 55 0.40 -5.43 -8.26
C ILE A 55 1.88 -5.43 -7.89
N GLU A 56 2.68 -4.66 -8.62
CA GLU A 56 4.04 -4.31 -8.22
C GLU A 56 4.07 -2.82 -7.87
N LEU A 57 4.67 -2.48 -6.74
CA LEU A 57 4.89 -1.11 -6.31
C LEU A 57 6.34 -0.70 -6.60
N GLU A 58 6.52 0.60 -6.82
CA GLU A 58 7.81 1.27 -6.82
C GLU A 58 7.82 2.38 -5.78
N ARG A 59 8.98 2.62 -5.15
CA ARG A 59 9.13 3.75 -4.23
C ARG A 59 8.93 5.06 -5.00
N SER A 60 8.06 5.91 -4.48
CA SER A 60 7.75 7.19 -5.10
C SER A 60 8.94 8.16 -5.01
N ALA A 61 9.15 8.96 -6.06
CA ALA A 61 10.02 10.13 -6.02
C ALA A 61 9.32 11.37 -5.43
N ASN A 62 7.99 11.38 -5.39
CA ASN A 62 7.20 12.41 -4.71
C ASN A 62 7.21 12.15 -3.20
N PRO A 63 7.71 13.07 -2.36
CA PRO A 63 7.79 12.89 -0.91
C PRO A 63 6.43 12.83 -0.20
N ASP A 64 5.34 13.23 -0.87
CA ASP A 64 4.01 13.22 -0.29
C ASP A 64 3.34 11.84 -0.29
N VAL A 65 3.87 10.87 -1.03
CA VAL A 65 3.32 9.50 -1.11
C VAL A 65 4.43 8.47 -1.02
N ASP A 66 4.11 7.29 -0.53
CA ASP A 66 5.10 6.23 -0.30
C ASP A 66 5.47 5.51 -1.60
N TRP A 67 4.48 5.13 -2.39
CA TRP A 67 4.67 4.29 -3.57
C TRP A 67 3.79 4.70 -4.74
N VAL A 68 4.16 4.22 -5.91
CA VAL A 68 3.37 4.27 -7.14
C VAL A 68 3.26 2.87 -7.71
N ASP A 69 2.09 2.52 -8.23
CA ASP A 69 1.94 1.39 -9.13
C ASP A 69 2.29 1.86 -10.56
N PRO A 70 3.42 1.44 -11.15
CA PRO A 70 3.85 1.90 -12.47
C PRO A 70 2.89 1.46 -13.59
N ALA A 71 2.08 0.42 -13.38
CA ALA A 71 1.14 -0.06 -14.40
C ALA A 71 -0.09 0.86 -14.53
N THR A 72 -0.54 1.45 -13.43
CA THR A 72 -1.76 2.28 -13.38
C THR A 72 -1.50 3.76 -13.11
N GLY A 73 -0.33 4.09 -12.56
CA GLY A 73 0.00 5.43 -12.05
C GLY A 73 -0.65 5.76 -10.70
N LEU A 74 -1.38 4.82 -10.08
CA LEU A 74 -2.00 5.06 -8.78
C LEU A 74 -0.95 5.22 -7.68
N THR A 75 -1.18 6.20 -6.82
CA THR A 75 -0.32 6.50 -5.67
C THR A 75 -0.84 5.87 -4.37
N TYR A 76 0.09 5.45 -3.53
CA TYR A 76 -0.17 4.77 -2.27
C TYR A 76 0.61 5.46 -1.15
N ASP A 77 -0.06 5.68 -0.01
CA ASP A 77 0.55 6.28 1.17
C ASP A 77 -0.02 5.59 2.41
N ALA A 78 0.81 4.78 3.09
CA ALA A 78 0.31 3.86 4.10
C ALA A 78 0.36 4.44 5.52
N VAL A 79 -0.52 3.89 6.35
CA VAL A 79 -0.55 4.16 7.78
C VAL A 79 -0.66 2.84 8.57
N GLY A 80 -0.28 2.86 9.84
CA GLY A 80 -0.35 1.68 10.71
C GLY A 80 1.01 0.99 10.91
N ASN A 81 1.00 -0.34 10.94
CA ASN A 81 2.14 -1.22 11.25
C ASN A 81 2.88 -0.89 12.58
N PHE A 82 2.15 -0.36 13.56
CA PHE A 82 2.67 -0.15 14.91
C PHE A 82 2.13 -1.23 15.87
N ASP A 83 2.75 -1.35 17.04
CA ASP A 83 2.39 -2.40 18.00
C ASP A 83 0.98 -2.20 18.60
N ALA A 84 0.16 -3.26 18.65
CA ALA A 84 -1.19 -3.25 19.22
C ALA A 84 -1.28 -2.61 20.62
N ARG A 85 -0.24 -2.72 21.45
CA ARG A 85 -0.23 -2.15 22.80
C ARG A 85 -0.37 -0.63 22.82
N TYR A 86 -0.15 0.04 21.69
CA TYR A 86 -0.27 1.49 21.55
C TYR A 86 -1.56 1.95 20.88
N PHE A 87 -2.45 1.02 20.49
CA PHE A 87 -3.64 1.32 19.70
C PHE A 87 -4.48 2.43 20.30
N ASP A 88 -4.94 2.31 21.55
CA ASP A 88 -5.85 3.28 22.15
C ASP A 88 -5.26 4.70 22.17
N ARG A 89 -3.94 4.80 22.42
CA ARG A 89 -3.22 6.07 22.41
C ARG A 89 -3.02 6.63 21.01
N GLN A 90 -2.82 5.77 20.01
CA GLN A 90 -2.58 6.18 18.62
C GLN A 90 -3.87 6.32 17.81
N TRP A 91 -5.00 5.80 18.30
CA TRP A 91 -6.24 5.73 17.54
C TRP A 91 -6.70 7.09 17.00
N PRO A 92 -6.74 8.18 17.80
CA PRO A 92 -7.09 9.50 17.26
C PRO A 92 -6.13 9.98 16.17
N ASN A 93 -4.83 9.69 16.32
CA ASN A 93 -3.81 10.04 15.33
C ASN A 93 -4.00 9.22 14.04
N LEU A 94 -4.22 7.91 14.16
CA LEU A 94 -4.43 7.01 13.03
C LEU A 94 -5.64 7.47 12.19
N GLN A 95 -6.75 7.84 12.83
CA GLN A 95 -7.92 8.39 12.14
C GLN A 95 -7.57 9.63 11.31
N THR A 96 -6.88 10.60 11.93
CA THR A 96 -6.44 11.83 11.25
C THR A 96 -5.51 11.52 10.08
N ARG A 97 -4.52 10.62 10.27
CA ARG A 97 -3.58 10.24 9.22
C ARG A 97 -4.27 9.56 8.03
N ILE A 98 -5.25 8.68 8.28
CA ILE A 98 -6.04 8.08 7.19
C ILE A 98 -6.69 9.17 6.33
N ILE A 99 -7.35 10.15 6.96
CA ILE A 99 -8.02 11.24 6.24
C ILE A 99 -7.03 12.14 5.51
N ASP A 100 -5.95 12.55 6.18
CA ASP A 100 -4.93 13.42 5.59
C ASP A 100 -4.25 12.76 4.39
N HIS A 101 -3.99 11.44 4.45
CA HIS A 101 -3.34 10.72 3.36
C HIS A 101 -4.30 10.53 2.18
N LEU A 102 -5.60 10.35 2.42
CA LEU A 102 -6.62 10.37 1.35
C LEU A 102 -6.73 11.72 0.63
N ALA A 103 -6.22 12.81 1.19
CA ALA A 103 -6.18 14.10 0.50
C ALA A 103 -5.03 14.21 -0.52
N LYS A 104 -4.00 13.35 -0.42
CA LYS A 104 -2.77 13.42 -1.24
C LYS A 104 -2.45 12.14 -2.03
N ALA A 105 -2.98 10.99 -1.64
CA ALA A 105 -2.80 9.72 -2.31
C ALA A 105 -4.12 9.16 -2.88
N ASP A 106 -4.03 8.38 -3.95
CA ASP A 106 -5.19 7.70 -4.53
C ASP A 106 -5.71 6.60 -3.60
N ARG A 107 -4.77 5.91 -2.94
CA ARG A 107 -5.00 4.74 -2.09
C ARG A 107 -4.27 4.87 -0.75
N VAL A 108 -4.93 4.46 0.32
CA VAL A 108 -4.37 4.44 1.69
C VAL A 108 -4.50 3.03 2.25
N PRO A 109 -3.43 2.22 2.18
CA PRO A 109 -3.36 0.96 2.92
C PRO A 109 -3.24 1.22 4.42
N ILE A 110 -4.06 0.55 5.23
CA ILE A 110 -3.95 0.54 6.68
C ILE A 110 -3.41 -0.83 7.10
N ASP A 111 -2.16 -0.86 7.51
CA ASP A 111 -1.52 -2.10 7.95
C ASP A 111 -1.92 -2.43 9.39
N VAL A 112 -2.67 -3.51 9.52
CA VAL A 112 -3.20 -4.03 10.78
C VAL A 112 -2.57 -5.35 11.21
N ALA A 113 -1.45 -5.76 10.60
CA ALA A 113 -0.79 -7.05 10.85
C ALA A 113 -0.42 -7.31 12.31
N ARG A 114 -0.32 -6.25 13.11
CA ARG A 114 0.04 -6.30 14.53
C ARG A 114 -1.12 -6.01 15.46
N PHE A 115 -2.33 -5.80 14.94
CA PHE A 115 -3.51 -5.46 15.71
C PHE A 115 -4.28 -6.70 16.14
N THR A 116 -5.03 -6.59 17.23
CA THR A 116 -5.97 -7.65 17.64
C THR A 116 -7.24 -7.61 16.79
N SER A 117 -8.01 -8.69 16.75
CA SER A 117 -9.28 -8.73 16.01
C SER A 117 -10.27 -7.63 16.43
N ALA A 118 -10.29 -7.25 17.71
CA ALA A 118 -11.14 -6.15 18.21
C ALA A 118 -10.67 -4.77 17.71
N GLN A 119 -9.35 -4.57 17.63
CA GLN A 119 -8.76 -3.35 17.08
C GLN A 119 -9.00 -3.27 15.57
N ILE A 120 -8.83 -4.38 14.84
CA ILE A 120 -9.16 -4.49 13.42
C ILE A 120 -10.63 -4.11 13.18
N ALA A 121 -11.56 -4.66 13.97
CA ALA A 121 -12.99 -4.33 13.87
C ALA A 121 -13.25 -2.83 14.10
N THR A 122 -12.51 -2.20 15.01
CA THR A 122 -12.56 -0.73 15.23
C THR A 122 -12.15 0.03 13.98
N VAL A 123 -11.04 -0.35 13.33
CA VAL A 123 -10.60 0.28 12.08
C VAL A 123 -11.63 0.05 10.96
N GLN A 124 -12.12 -1.18 10.77
CA GLN A 124 -13.13 -1.50 9.77
C GLN A 124 -14.39 -0.65 9.94
N LYS A 125 -14.87 -0.53 11.18
CA LYS A 125 -16.03 0.29 11.51
C LYS A 125 -15.80 1.75 11.14
N PHE A 126 -14.63 2.32 11.47
CA PHE A 126 -14.30 3.70 11.10
C PHE A 126 -14.30 3.91 9.58
N LEU A 127 -13.71 2.99 8.80
CA LEU A 127 -13.71 3.09 7.34
C LEU A 127 -15.13 3.04 6.76
N ALA A 128 -15.98 2.17 7.30
CA ALA A 128 -17.37 2.02 6.87
C ALA A 128 -18.22 3.25 7.24
N ASP A 129 -18.15 3.70 8.48
CA ASP A 129 -18.92 4.84 8.99
C ASP A 129 -18.61 6.13 8.21
N ASN A 130 -17.38 6.26 7.70
CA ASN A 130 -16.92 7.41 6.93
C ASN A 130 -16.91 7.18 5.40
N SER A 131 -17.40 6.02 4.93
CA SER A 131 -17.45 5.67 3.49
C SER A 131 -16.11 5.84 2.77
N LEU A 132 -15.00 5.47 3.41
CA LEU A 132 -13.64 5.69 2.90
C LEU A 132 -13.18 4.59 1.93
N GLY A 133 -13.85 3.43 1.93
CA GLY A 133 -13.63 2.40 0.93
C GLY A 133 -14.15 2.84 -0.46
N PRO A 134 -13.52 2.42 -1.56
CA PRO A 134 -12.39 1.49 -1.66
C PRO A 134 -11.01 2.18 -1.62
N ARG A 135 -10.93 3.49 -1.34
CA ARG A 135 -9.66 4.22 -1.35
C ARG A 135 -8.80 3.91 -0.13
N ALA A 136 -9.43 3.77 1.03
CA ALA A 136 -8.80 3.24 2.24
C ALA A 136 -9.18 1.77 2.45
N PHE A 137 -8.19 0.90 2.69
CA PHE A 137 -8.42 -0.54 2.86
C PHE A 137 -7.39 -1.18 3.80
N LEU A 138 -7.75 -2.31 4.40
CA LEU A 138 -6.87 -3.01 5.34
C LEU A 138 -5.90 -3.95 4.62
N VAL A 139 -4.69 -4.06 5.17
CA VAL A 139 -3.70 -5.07 4.79
C VAL A 139 -3.17 -5.78 6.04
N GLY A 140 -2.69 -7.02 5.87
CA GLY A 140 -2.19 -7.82 7.00
C GLY A 140 -3.29 -8.36 7.93
N ILE A 141 -4.41 -8.79 7.35
CA ILE A 141 -5.53 -9.38 8.09
C ILE A 141 -5.25 -10.86 8.38
#